data_AF-R4V4D9-F1
#
_entry.id   AF-R4V4D9-F1
#
_cell.length_a   1.000
_cell.length_b   1.000
_cell.length_c   1.000
_cell.angle_alpha   90.00
_cell.angle_beta   90.00
_cell.angle_gamma   90.00
#
_symmetry.space_group_name_H-M   'P 1'
#
loop_
_entity.id
_entity.type
_entity.pdbx_description
1 polymer ?
#
loop_
_entity_poly.entity_id
_entity_poly.type
_entity_poly.pdbx_seq_one_letter_code
_entity_poly.pdbx_strand_id
1 'polypeptide(L)'
;MQEQFLQTAETLSWDLETQIDRLDEFVRAYGAAGRMDAELSEIGLSVGQSFHREALCRAMLSFIERLGAAGAFSHFLHRQLQRMTAEANAAPSPVPEHSSGVLSALVRRWLPSREARAGRQAVAS
;
A
#
# COMPACT_ATOMS: atom_id res chain seq x y z
N MET A 1 7.88 -10.42 -18.65
CA MET A 1 7.38 -10.04 -17.31
C MET A 1 8.53 -9.58 -16.41
N GLN A 2 9.63 -10.34 -16.36
CA GLN A 2 10.85 -9.99 -15.62
C GLN A 2 11.37 -8.55 -15.87
N GLU A 3 11.41 -8.09 -17.12
CA GLU A 3 11.88 -6.72 -17.43
C GLU A 3 11.02 -5.64 -16.75
N GLN A 4 9.69 -5.79 -16.78
CA GLN A 4 8.77 -4.86 -16.13
C GLN A 4 8.98 -4.84 -14.60
N PHE A 5 9.26 -6.00 -14.00
CA PHE A 5 9.59 -6.10 -12.58
C PHE A 5 10.87 -5.34 -12.25
N LEU A 6 11.94 -5.54 -13.02
CA LEU A 6 13.22 -4.89 -12.78
C LEU A 6 13.13 -3.37 -12.96
N GLN A 7 12.42 -2.89 -13.99
CA GLN A 7 12.15 -1.46 -14.17
C GLN A 7 11.36 -0.87 -12.99
N THR A 8 10.38 -1.60 -12.48
CA THR A 8 9.61 -1.18 -11.31
C THR A 8 10.49 -1.16 -10.06
N ALA A 9 11.32 -2.18 -9.85
CA ALA A 9 12.25 -2.26 -8.74
C ALA A 9 13.27 -1.11 -8.78
N GLU A 10 13.82 -0.78 -9.95
CA GLU A 10 14.70 0.36 -10.14
C GLU A 10 13.99 1.68 -9.82
N THR A 11 12.80 1.88 -10.41
CA THR A 11 11.99 3.10 -10.20
C THR A 11 11.68 3.31 -8.72
N LEU A 12 11.37 2.25 -8.00
CA LEU A 12 11.04 2.27 -6.57
C LEU A 12 12.26 2.12 -5.67
N SER A 13 13.47 2.04 -6.24
CA SER A 13 14.73 1.80 -5.53
C SER A 13 14.68 0.58 -4.60
N TRP A 14 14.01 -0.49 -5.03
CA TRP A 14 13.93 -1.75 -4.29
C TRP A 14 15.26 -2.50 -4.35
N ASP A 15 15.85 -2.70 -3.18
CA ASP A 15 16.93 -3.65 -2.98
C ASP A 15 16.43 -5.10 -3.15
N LEU A 16 17.36 -6.05 -3.17
CA LEU A 16 17.05 -7.45 -3.43
C LEU A 16 16.16 -8.10 -2.36
N GLU A 17 16.27 -7.69 -1.09
CA GLU A 17 15.37 -8.19 -0.04
C GLU A 17 13.95 -7.69 -0.29
N THR A 18 13.80 -6.38 -0.54
CA THR A 18 12.50 -5.79 -0.86
C THR A 18 11.90 -6.44 -2.10
N GLN A 19 12.69 -6.76 -3.13
CA GLN A 19 12.22 -7.48 -4.31
C GLN A 19 11.63 -8.85 -3.96
N ILE A 20 12.35 -9.65 -3.15
CA ILE A 20 11.89 -10.97 -2.70
C ILE A 20 10.61 -10.84 -1.89
N ASP A 21 10.54 -9.88 -0.97
CA ASP A 21 9.35 -9.63 -0.14
C ASP A 21 8.13 -9.27 -0.99
N ARG A 22 8.30 -8.45 -2.04
CA ARG A 22 7.20 -8.08 -2.95
C ARG A 22 6.74 -9.25 -3.81
N LEU A 23 7.65 -10.13 -4.21
CA LEU A 23 7.30 -11.35 -4.92
C LEU A 23 6.53 -12.32 -4.00
N ASP A 24 6.97 -12.47 -2.74
CA ASP A 24 6.29 -13.28 -1.74
C ASP A 24 4.90 -12.72 -1.40
N GLU A 25 4.79 -11.40 -1.19
CA GLU A 25 3.52 -10.69 -0.97
C GLU A 25 2.53 -10.97 -2.10
N PHE A 26 2.98 -10.85 -3.36
CA PHE A 26 2.15 -11.14 -4.51
C PHE A 26 1.68 -12.60 -4.52
N VAL A 27 2.60 -13.55 -4.35
CA VAL A 27 2.28 -14.98 -4.41
C VAL A 27 1.31 -15.39 -3.29
N ARG A 28 1.47 -14.82 -2.08
CA ARG A 28 0.53 -14.98 -0.97
C ARG A 28 -0.85 -14.41 -1.31
N ALA A 29 -0.90 -13.19 -1.82
CA ALA A 29 -2.16 -12.55 -2.23
C ALA A 29 -2.87 -13.31 -3.35
N TYR A 30 -2.11 -13.97 -4.23
CA TYR A 30 -2.63 -14.82 -5.29
C TYR A 30 -3.08 -16.21 -4.79
N GLY A 31 -2.76 -16.58 -3.55
CA GLY A 31 -3.11 -17.88 -2.96
C GLY A 31 -2.23 -19.04 -3.43
N ALA A 32 -1.01 -18.76 -3.91
CA ALA A 32 -0.10 -19.76 -4.45
C ALA A 32 1.14 -20.03 -3.57
N ALA A 33 1.19 -19.49 -2.35
CA ALA A 33 2.34 -19.60 -1.44
C ALA A 33 2.76 -21.05 -1.19
N GLY A 34 1.84 -21.95 -0.83
CA GLY A 34 2.19 -23.35 -0.56
C GLY A 34 2.73 -24.10 -1.80
N ARG A 35 2.33 -23.71 -3.01
CA ARG A 35 2.87 -24.28 -4.25
C ARG A 35 4.26 -23.73 -4.55
N MET A 36 4.47 -22.44 -4.30
CA MET A 36 5.79 -21.82 -4.44
C MET A 36 6.78 -22.44 -3.45
N ASP A 37 6.41 -22.60 -2.18
CA ASP A 37 7.26 -23.21 -1.17
C ASP A 37 7.68 -24.64 -1.55
N ALA A 38 6.73 -25.43 -2.07
CA ALA A 38 7.02 -26.77 -2.56
C ALA A 38 8.04 -26.77 -3.70
N GLU A 39 7.81 -25.94 -4.74
CA GLU A 39 8.74 -25.86 -5.87
C GLU A 39 10.12 -25.31 -5.49
N LEU A 40 10.18 -24.29 -4.63
CA LEU A 40 11.46 -23.77 -4.15
C LEU A 40 12.21 -24.84 -3.37
N SER A 41 11.52 -25.61 -2.52
CA SER A 41 12.11 -26.72 -1.77
C SER A 41 12.65 -27.83 -2.68
N GLU A 42 12.02 -28.12 -3.82
CA GLU A 42 12.50 -29.11 -4.79
C GLU A 42 13.86 -28.74 -5.38
N ILE A 43 14.14 -27.44 -5.52
CA ILE A 43 15.41 -26.91 -6.03
C ILE A 43 16.37 -26.48 -4.91
N GLY A 44 16.07 -26.84 -3.65
CA GLY A 44 16.90 -26.53 -2.49
C GLY A 44 16.91 -25.05 -2.09
N LEU A 45 15.94 -24.26 -2.55
CA LEU A 45 15.74 -22.87 -2.18
C LEU A 45 14.65 -22.74 -1.11
N SER A 46 14.77 -21.73 -0.28
CA SER A 46 13.72 -21.37 0.68
C SER A 46 13.75 -19.88 0.92
N VAL A 47 12.57 -19.26 1.03
CA VAL A 47 12.41 -17.82 1.26
C VAL A 47 13.08 -17.39 2.57
N GLY A 48 13.25 -18.29 3.54
CA GLY A 48 13.91 -18.02 4.82
C GLY A 48 15.43 -18.25 4.84
N GLN A 49 16.04 -18.77 3.77
CA GLN A 49 17.48 -19.07 3.73
C GLN A 49 18.25 -17.90 3.10
N SER A 50 19.31 -17.45 3.78
CA SER A 50 20.06 -16.24 3.39
C SER A 50 21.01 -16.46 2.22
N PHE A 51 21.32 -17.72 1.90
CA PHE A 51 22.26 -18.09 0.85
C PHE A 51 21.49 -18.23 -0.48
N HIS A 52 21.91 -17.48 -1.50
CA HIS A 52 21.32 -17.46 -2.87
C HIS A 52 20.08 -16.59 -3.12
N ARG A 53 20.01 -15.39 -2.54
CA ARG A 53 18.90 -14.43 -2.76
C ARG A 53 18.64 -14.09 -4.23
N GLU A 54 19.68 -13.93 -5.04
CA GLU A 54 19.48 -13.67 -6.48
C GLU A 54 18.85 -14.86 -7.20
N ALA A 55 19.26 -16.08 -6.84
CA ALA A 55 18.68 -17.30 -7.41
C ALA A 55 17.23 -17.47 -6.96
N LEU A 56 16.93 -17.15 -5.69
CA LEU A 56 15.57 -17.14 -5.15
C LEU A 56 14.67 -16.16 -5.89
N CYS A 57 15.10 -14.90 -6.04
CA CYS A 57 14.34 -13.88 -6.78
C CYS A 57 14.03 -14.34 -8.22
N ARG A 58 15.02 -14.90 -8.93
CA ARG A 58 14.82 -15.47 -10.28
C ARG A 58 13.84 -16.65 -10.26
N ALA A 59 13.98 -17.57 -9.31
CA ALA A 59 13.10 -18.73 -9.19
C ALA A 59 11.63 -18.33 -8.93
N MET A 60 11.41 -17.34 -8.06
CA MET A 60 10.08 -16.79 -7.79
C MET A 60 9.47 -16.12 -9.03
N LEU A 61 10.26 -15.37 -9.80
CA LEU A 61 9.80 -14.80 -11.07
C LEU A 61 9.41 -15.90 -12.07
N SER A 62 10.26 -16.92 -12.26
CA SER A 62 9.96 -18.06 -13.12
C SER A 62 8.74 -18.87 -12.66
N PHE A 63 8.49 -18.96 -11.35
CA PHE A 63 7.28 -19.55 -10.80
C PHE A 63 6.04 -18.75 -11.21
N ILE A 64 6.07 -17.42 -11.04
CA ILE A 64 4.95 -16.52 -11.40
C ILE A 64 4.63 -16.62 -12.91
N GLU A 65 5.65 -16.74 -13.78
CA GLU A 65 5.44 -16.96 -15.21
C GLU A 65 4.74 -18.29 -15.49
N ARG A 66 5.22 -19.39 -14.89
CA ARG A 66 4.60 -20.72 -15.04
C ARG A 66 3.19 -20.81 -14.45
N LEU A 67 2.92 -20.03 -13.41
CA LEU A 67 1.59 -19.92 -12.81
C LEU A 67 0.58 -19.25 -13.76
N GLY A 68 1.04 -18.58 -14.82
CA GLY A 68 0.20 -17.83 -15.75
C GLY A 68 -0.38 -16.54 -15.16
N ALA A 69 0.21 -16.04 -14.07
CA ALA A 69 -0.31 -14.91 -13.31
C ALA A 69 0.21 -13.54 -13.79
N ALA A 70 0.78 -13.46 -14.99
CA ALA A 70 1.47 -12.27 -15.51
C ALA A 70 0.58 -11.00 -15.50
N GLY A 71 -0.69 -11.11 -15.90
CA GLY A 71 -1.62 -9.97 -15.89
C GLY A 71 -1.89 -9.46 -14.48
N ALA A 72 -2.19 -10.36 -13.54
CA ALA A 72 -2.40 -10.01 -12.14
C ALA A 72 -1.14 -9.39 -11.52
N PHE A 73 0.04 -9.90 -11.90
CA PHE A 73 1.32 -9.36 -11.45
C PHE A 73 1.59 -7.95 -11.99
N SER A 74 1.34 -7.69 -13.27
CA SER A 74 1.45 -6.34 -13.85
C SER A 74 0.53 -5.34 -13.14
N HIS A 75 -0.69 -5.74 -12.78
CA HIS A 75 -1.60 -4.90 -11.99
C HIS A 75 -1.06 -4.64 -10.57
N PHE A 76 -0.49 -5.66 -9.94
CA PHE A 76 0.17 -5.52 -8.64
C PHE A 76 1.31 -4.49 -8.69
N LEU A 77 2.21 -4.58 -9.68
CA LEU A 77 3.31 -3.62 -9.86
C LEU A 77 2.81 -2.19 -10.08
N HIS A 78 1.77 -2.02 -10.90
CA HIS A 78 1.17 -0.71 -11.11
C HIS A 78 0.61 -0.12 -9.79
N ARG A 79 -0.01 -0.94 -8.94
CA ARG A 79 -0.45 -0.45 -7.61
C ARG A 79 0.73 -0.03 -6.73
N GLN A 80 1.87 -0.72 -6.78
CA GLN A 80 3.05 -0.33 -6.01
C GLN A 80 3.59 1.04 -6.45
N LEU A 81 3.63 1.31 -7.76
CA LEU A 81 3.99 2.62 -8.32
C LEU A 81 3.01 3.74 -7.89
N GLN A 82 1.70 3.45 -7.89
CA GLN A 82 0.69 4.42 -7.45
C GLN A 82 0.82 4.75 -5.96
N ARG A 83 1.12 3.77 -5.11
CA ARG A 83 1.32 3.99 -3.67
C ARG A 83 2.48 4.93 -3.40
N MET A 84 3.63 4.72 -4.03
CA MET A 84 4.78 5.62 -3.88
C MET A 84 4.43 7.06 -4.30
N THR A 85 3.69 7.23 -5.39
CA THR A 85 3.26 8.56 -5.87
C THR A 85 2.30 9.22 -4.88
N ALA A 86 1.39 8.46 -4.27
CA ALA A 86 0.47 8.97 -3.26
C ALA A 86 1.19 9.34 -1.96
N GLU A 87 2.15 8.53 -1.52
CA GLU A 87 2.98 8.77 -0.33
C GLU A 87 3.89 9.99 -0.52
N ALA A 88 4.48 10.17 -1.70
CA ALA A 88 5.26 11.36 -2.03
C ALA A 88 4.42 12.65 -2.04
N ASN A 89 3.16 12.57 -2.48
CA ASN A 89 2.24 13.72 -2.46
C ASN A 89 1.58 13.96 -1.10
N ALA A 90 1.64 12.99 -0.18
CA ALA A 90 1.10 13.10 1.18
C ALA A 90 2.09 13.72 2.18
N ALA A 91 3.29 14.14 1.74
CA ALA A 91 4.20 14.90 2.58
C ALA A 91 3.49 16.17 3.11
N PRO A 92 3.41 16.37 4.43
CA PRO A 92 2.62 17.44 5.00
C PRO A 92 3.23 18.79 4.60
N SER A 93 2.39 19.67 4.05
CA SER A 93 2.70 21.10 4.02
C SER A 93 3.12 21.53 5.42
N PRO A 94 4.23 22.28 5.59
CA PRO A 94 4.62 22.78 6.90
C PRO A 94 3.47 23.65 7.42
N VAL A 95 2.93 23.25 8.57
CA VAL A 95 2.04 24.07 9.39
C VAL A 95 2.75 25.41 9.62
N PRO A 96 2.15 26.57 9.27
CA PRO A 96 2.73 27.83 9.67
C PRO A 96 2.40 28.06 11.14
N GLU A 97 3.28 27.65 12.03
CA GLU A 97 3.43 28.33 13.32
C GLU A 97 4.19 29.62 13.05
N HIS A 98 3.50 30.76 13.11
CA HIS A 98 4.01 31.97 13.77
C HIS A 98 2.92 33.05 13.87
N SER A 99 2.67 33.43 15.13
CA SER A 99 2.41 34.80 15.58
C SER A 99 0.98 35.37 15.49
N SER A 100 0.29 35.28 16.63
CA SER A 100 -0.40 36.38 17.33
C SER A 100 -0.50 37.71 16.57
N GLY A 101 -1.71 38.10 16.19
CA GLY A 101 -1.99 39.42 15.63
C GLY A 101 -3.49 39.62 15.32
N VAL A 102 -4.21 40.05 16.34
CA VAL A 102 -5.48 40.81 16.36
C VAL A 102 -6.21 41.09 15.02
N LEU A 103 -7.54 40.93 15.07
CA LEU A 103 -8.57 41.52 14.20
C LEU A 103 -8.80 40.87 12.82
N SER A 104 -9.75 39.93 12.78
CA SER A 104 -10.90 40.03 11.87
C SER A 104 -12.02 39.12 12.35
N ALA A 105 -12.83 39.69 13.25
CA ALA A 105 -14.24 39.38 13.31
C ALA A 105 -14.89 39.65 11.93
N LEU A 106 -16.05 39.01 11.68
CA LEU A 106 -16.89 39.07 10.47
C LEU A 106 -16.47 37.95 9.48
N VAL A 107 -17.22 36.88 9.26
CA VAL A 107 -18.65 36.84 8.90
C VAL A 107 -19.23 35.47 9.25
N ARG A 108 -20.01 35.48 10.34
CA ARG A 108 -21.30 34.78 10.53
C ARG A 108 -21.97 34.40 9.20
N ARG A 109 -22.49 33.19 8.99
CA ARG A 109 -23.76 32.67 9.54
C ARG A 109 -24.49 32.04 8.37
N TRP A 110 -24.81 30.74 8.41
CA TRP A 110 -26.02 30.11 7.85
C TRP A 110 -25.96 28.60 8.17
N LEU A 111 -26.34 28.22 9.39
CA LEU A 111 -26.89 26.88 9.69
C LEU A 111 -28.40 27.06 9.89
N PRO A 112 -29.28 26.39 9.13
CA PRO A 112 -30.67 26.26 9.52
C PRO A 112 -30.81 25.10 10.51
N SER A 113 -31.19 25.47 11.73
CA SER A 113 -31.50 24.62 12.87
C SER A 113 -32.55 23.56 12.53
N ARG A 114 -32.21 22.30 12.78
CA ARG A 114 -33.14 21.18 12.81
C ARG A 114 -32.87 20.36 14.06
N GLU A 115 -33.54 20.70 15.17
CA GLU A 115 -33.98 19.79 16.25
C GLU A 115 -35.05 20.56 17.04
N ALA A 116 -36.33 20.18 17.02
CA ALA A 116 -36.94 18.98 17.60
C ALA A 116 -37.01 19.00 19.14
N ARG A 117 -38.20 19.38 19.63
CA ARG A 117 -38.99 18.65 20.64
C ARG A 117 -38.40 18.54 22.06
N ALA A 118 -38.98 19.32 22.98
CA ALA A 118 -39.21 18.86 24.35
C ALA A 118 -40.46 19.55 24.91
N GLY A 119 -41.59 18.86 24.80
CA GLY A 119 -42.77 19.17 25.60
C GLY A 119 -42.50 18.79 27.05
N ARG A 120 -42.83 19.69 27.98
CA ARG A 120 -43.02 19.35 29.38
C ARG A 120 -44.15 20.20 29.94
N GLN A 121 -45.32 19.59 30.00
CA GLN A 121 -46.38 19.95 30.94
C GLN A 121 -45.81 19.90 32.36
N ALA A 122 -46.05 20.95 33.13
CA ALA A 122 -46.17 20.87 34.57
C ALA A 122 -47.15 21.95 35.04
N VAL A 123 -47.97 21.57 36.00
CA VAL A 123 -49.24 22.13 36.45
C VAL A 123 -49.09 23.04 37.67
N ALA A 124 -50.19 23.78 37.94
CA ALA A 124 -50.65 24.31 39.24
C ALA A 124 -49.98 25.59 39.78
N SER A 125 -50.72 26.70 39.81
CA SER A 125 -51.64 27.07 40.92
C SER A 125 -52.50 28.26 40.51
#